data_AF-R9LXR7-F1
#
_entry.id   AF-R9LXR7-F1
#
_cell.length_a   1.000
_cell.length_b   1.000
_cell.length_c   1.000
_cell.angle_alpha   90.00
_cell.angle_beta   90.00
_cell.angle_gamma   90.00
#
_symmetry.space_group_name_H-M   'P 1'
#
loop_
_entity.id
_entity.type
_entity.pdbx_description
1 polymer ?
#
loop_
_entity_poly.entity_id
_entity_poly.type
_entity_poly.pdbx_seq_one_letter_code
_entity_poly.pdbx_strand_id
1 'polypeptide(L)'
;MEKLIRRIIERNNPTVVGLDPTLDYIPAQVKAEAFAEYGKTLRGAAHAYLTYNKAIIDAICDVVPAVKPQCAYYELLGWEGVKCLAETISYAQEKGMYVITDGKRNDIGSTMQAYAAAHLGEIEIEGERCVPFGGDALTVNGYLGTDGIKPLLEVIGDNPDKGIFVLVKTSNPSSGELQDRKLGENETVYAAMGDMCERWGAGKIGRYDYSKVGAVVGATYPAQLSELRARLPHTFFLVPGYGAQGGGAKDVAGAFDQNGLGGIVNSSRAVLTAWKKTGGDGRDFAQAARAEAIRMRDDITSAIPPIHSPAGI
;
A
#
# COMPACT_ATOMS: atom_id res chain seq x y z
N MET A 1 7.88 7.91 -5.28
CA MET A 1 6.58 8.43 -4.84
C MET A 1 5.88 9.35 -5.84
N GLU A 2 6.56 10.00 -6.79
CA GLU A 2 5.92 11.00 -7.68
C GLU A 2 4.85 10.43 -8.61
N LYS A 3 5.06 9.25 -9.21
CA LYS A 3 4.04 8.53 -9.98
C LYS A 3 2.76 8.30 -9.17
N LEU A 4 2.87 8.00 -7.87
CA LEU A 4 1.71 7.82 -7.00
C LEU A 4 0.89 9.12 -6.93
N ILE A 5 1.55 10.22 -6.58
CA ILE A 5 0.90 11.53 -6.39
C ILE A 5 0.31 12.03 -7.70
N ARG A 6 1.06 11.92 -8.80
CA ARG A 6 0.54 12.25 -10.15
C ARG A 6 -0.73 11.48 -10.46
N ARG A 7 -0.77 10.17 -10.19
CA ARG A 7 -1.97 9.35 -10.43
C ARG A 7 -3.12 9.71 -9.51
N ILE A 8 -2.87 10.08 -8.25
CA ILE A 8 -3.90 10.58 -7.32
C ILE A 8 -4.57 11.82 -7.92
N ILE A 9 -3.76 12.77 -8.43
CA ILE A 9 -4.25 13.99 -9.08
C ILE A 9 -5.03 13.66 -10.35
N GLU A 10 -4.43 12.90 -11.29
CA GLU A 10 -5.07 12.57 -12.57
C GLU A 10 -6.40 11.80 -12.42
N ARG A 11 -6.55 11.02 -11.35
CA ARG A 11 -7.76 10.22 -11.09
C ARG A 11 -8.71 10.86 -10.10
N ASN A 12 -8.33 12.00 -9.50
CA ASN A 12 -9.00 12.61 -8.36
C ASN A 12 -9.34 11.54 -7.30
N ASN A 13 -8.36 10.70 -6.97
CA ASN A 13 -8.60 9.50 -6.17
C ASN A 13 -7.44 9.20 -5.23
N PRO A 14 -7.60 9.40 -3.90
CA PRO A 14 -6.58 9.11 -2.91
C PRO A 14 -6.74 7.72 -2.28
N THR A 15 -7.17 6.72 -3.06
CA THR A 15 -7.41 5.35 -2.55
C THR A 15 -6.41 4.34 -3.11
N VAL A 16 -6.14 3.29 -2.34
CA VAL A 16 -5.35 2.13 -2.78
C VAL A 16 -6.11 0.84 -2.49
N VAL A 17 -6.28 0.01 -3.51
CA VAL A 17 -6.94 -1.30 -3.36
C VAL A 17 -5.93 -2.32 -2.84
N GLY A 18 -6.22 -2.92 -1.69
CA GLY A 18 -5.45 -4.03 -1.16
C GLY A 18 -5.77 -5.32 -1.91
N LEU A 19 -4.75 -5.97 -2.48
CA LEU A 19 -4.90 -7.25 -3.18
C LEU A 19 -4.49 -8.37 -2.24
N ASP A 20 -5.36 -8.63 -1.26
CA ASP A 20 -5.15 -9.58 -0.17
C ASP A 20 -6.16 -10.76 -0.27
N PRO A 21 -6.15 -11.54 -1.37
CA PRO A 21 -7.17 -12.55 -1.62
C PRO A 21 -7.09 -13.72 -0.64
N THR A 22 -8.25 -14.30 -0.34
CA THR A 22 -8.38 -15.67 0.16
C THR A 22 -9.27 -16.46 -0.81
N LEU A 23 -9.19 -17.80 -0.79
CA LEU A 23 -10.11 -18.63 -1.59
C LEU A 23 -11.59 -18.35 -1.29
N ASP A 24 -11.91 -17.85 -0.11
CA ASP A 24 -13.29 -17.49 0.26
C ASP A 24 -13.75 -16.21 -0.44
N TYR A 25 -12.85 -15.32 -0.85
CA TYR A 25 -13.20 -14.09 -1.56
C TYR A 25 -13.47 -14.34 -3.04
N ILE A 26 -12.92 -15.43 -3.59
CA ILE A 26 -12.94 -15.70 -5.03
C ILE A 26 -14.23 -16.43 -5.43
N PRO A 27 -14.94 -15.97 -6.48
CA PRO A 27 -16.12 -16.66 -7.01
C PRO A 27 -15.87 -18.12 -7.37
N ALA A 28 -16.91 -18.95 -7.29
CA ALA A 28 -16.79 -20.39 -7.45
C ALA A 28 -16.26 -20.80 -8.85
N GLN A 29 -16.69 -20.10 -9.90
CA GLN A 29 -16.28 -20.31 -11.28
C GLN A 29 -14.78 -20.07 -11.50
N VAL A 30 -14.23 -18.97 -10.95
CA VAL A 30 -12.79 -18.66 -11.07
C VAL A 30 -11.95 -19.74 -10.37
N LYS A 31 -12.41 -20.23 -9.22
CA LYS A 31 -11.77 -21.37 -8.54
C LYS A 31 -11.90 -22.67 -9.33
N ALA A 32 -13.07 -22.94 -9.88
CA ALA A 32 -13.33 -24.17 -10.62
C ALA A 32 -12.45 -24.27 -11.87
N GLU A 33 -12.28 -23.18 -12.62
CA GLU A 33 -11.38 -23.11 -13.77
C GLU A 33 -9.92 -23.39 -13.36
N ALA A 34 -9.41 -22.68 -12.35
CA ALA A 34 -8.05 -22.88 -11.86
C ALA A 34 -7.81 -24.31 -11.34
N PHE A 35 -8.79 -24.89 -10.64
CA PHE A 35 -8.67 -26.26 -10.11
C PHE A 35 -8.86 -27.35 -11.17
N ALA A 36 -9.59 -27.07 -12.25
CA ALA A 36 -9.68 -27.98 -13.38
C ALA A 36 -8.33 -28.12 -14.10
N GLU A 37 -7.58 -27.02 -14.21
CA GLU A 37 -6.28 -27.01 -14.90
C GLU A 37 -5.10 -27.43 -14.00
N TYR A 38 -5.07 -26.93 -12.76
CA TYR A 38 -3.90 -27.09 -11.86
C TYR A 38 -4.18 -27.95 -10.62
N GLY A 39 -5.39 -28.50 -10.50
CA GLY A 39 -5.84 -29.26 -9.34
C GLY A 39 -6.09 -28.40 -8.10
N LYS A 40 -6.63 -29.02 -7.05
CA LYS A 40 -6.81 -28.41 -5.72
C LYS A 40 -5.48 -28.40 -4.95
N THR A 41 -4.52 -27.65 -5.46
CA THR A 41 -3.13 -27.58 -4.98
C THR A 41 -2.75 -26.13 -4.64
N LEU A 42 -1.55 -25.91 -4.07
CA LEU A 42 -1.03 -24.55 -3.88
C LEU A 42 -0.91 -23.80 -5.21
N ARG A 43 -0.51 -24.50 -6.28
CA ARG A 43 -0.47 -23.95 -7.65
C ARG A 43 -1.86 -23.55 -8.14
N GLY A 44 -2.87 -24.40 -7.97
CA GLY A 44 -4.24 -24.07 -8.35
C GLY A 44 -4.83 -22.90 -7.55
N ALA A 45 -4.53 -22.82 -6.25
CA ALA A 45 -4.92 -21.68 -5.44
C ALA A 45 -4.22 -20.38 -5.89
N ALA A 46 -2.92 -20.44 -6.17
CA ALA A 46 -2.15 -19.30 -6.67
C ALA A 46 -2.65 -18.82 -8.03
N HIS A 47 -3.01 -19.74 -8.93
CA HIS A 47 -3.61 -19.39 -10.22
C HIS A 47 -5.00 -18.74 -10.06
N ALA A 48 -5.82 -19.23 -9.11
CA ALA A 48 -7.09 -18.59 -8.80
C ALA A 48 -6.88 -17.16 -8.27
N TYR A 49 -5.88 -16.94 -7.40
CA TYR A 49 -5.52 -15.61 -6.89
C TYR A 49 -5.09 -14.68 -8.02
N LEU A 50 -4.18 -15.14 -8.89
CA LEU A 50 -3.69 -14.34 -10.01
C LEU A 50 -4.81 -13.95 -10.97
N THR A 51 -5.66 -14.91 -11.36
CA THR A 51 -6.79 -14.67 -12.27
C THR A 51 -7.76 -13.64 -11.68
N TYR A 52 -8.09 -13.80 -10.40
CA TYR A 52 -8.95 -12.88 -9.67
C TYR A 52 -8.35 -11.47 -9.59
N ASN A 53 -7.07 -11.37 -9.21
CA ASN A 53 -6.35 -10.10 -9.11
C ASN A 53 -6.24 -9.38 -10.45
N LYS A 54 -5.90 -10.09 -11.54
CA LYS A 54 -5.80 -9.50 -12.89
C LYS A 54 -7.12 -8.89 -13.33
N ALA A 55 -8.22 -9.61 -13.14
CA ALA A 55 -9.56 -9.12 -13.48
C ALA A 55 -9.96 -7.88 -12.64
N ILE A 56 -9.60 -7.84 -11.35
CA ILE A 56 -9.82 -6.65 -10.53
C ILE A 56 -8.96 -5.48 -11.02
N ILE A 57 -7.66 -5.71 -11.25
CA ILE A 57 -6.73 -4.69 -11.77
C ILE A 57 -7.28 -4.09 -13.06
N ASP A 58 -7.71 -4.93 -14.02
CA ASP A 58 -8.29 -4.47 -15.28
C ASP A 58 -9.54 -3.61 -15.09
N ALA A 59 -10.36 -3.93 -14.09
CA ALA A 59 -11.57 -3.18 -13.79
C ALA A 59 -11.31 -1.87 -13.01
N ILE A 60 -10.13 -1.65 -12.42
CA ILE A 60 -9.87 -0.47 -11.56
C ILE A 60 -8.70 0.40 -12.03
N CYS A 61 -7.86 -0.04 -12.96
CA CYS A 61 -6.58 0.61 -13.30
C CYS A 61 -6.72 2.02 -13.87
N ASP A 62 -7.89 2.36 -14.42
CA ASP A 62 -8.26 3.68 -14.91
C ASP A 62 -8.88 4.58 -13.83
N VAL A 63 -9.26 4.05 -12.66
CA VAL A 63 -9.92 4.81 -11.58
C VAL A 63 -9.05 4.93 -10.33
N VAL A 64 -8.30 3.89 -9.98
CA VAL A 64 -7.51 3.80 -8.75
C VAL A 64 -6.03 4.06 -9.08
N PRO A 65 -5.33 4.91 -8.30
CA PRO A 65 -3.93 5.22 -8.58
C PRO A 65 -2.99 4.04 -8.29
N ALA A 66 -3.32 3.20 -7.31
CA ALA A 66 -2.41 2.20 -6.77
C ALA A 66 -3.10 0.90 -6.31
N VAL A 67 -2.32 -0.17 -6.26
CA VAL A 67 -2.66 -1.42 -5.55
C VAL A 67 -1.63 -1.72 -4.46
N LYS A 68 -2.05 -2.46 -3.44
CA LYS A 68 -1.20 -2.86 -2.32
C LYS A 68 -1.33 -4.34 -1.98
N PRO A 69 -0.60 -5.25 -2.66
CA PRO A 69 -0.59 -6.67 -2.27
C PRO A 69 0.11 -6.87 -0.91
N GLN A 70 -0.56 -7.57 0.02
CA GLN A 70 0.02 -7.99 1.30
C GLN A 70 0.72 -9.35 1.18
N CYS A 71 2.06 -9.37 1.33
CA CYS A 71 2.89 -10.56 1.13
C CYS A 71 2.38 -11.80 1.87
N ALA A 72 1.87 -11.67 3.09
CA ALA A 72 1.41 -12.80 3.90
C ALA A 72 0.34 -13.67 3.20
N TYR A 73 -0.56 -13.07 2.40
CA TYR A 73 -1.60 -13.82 1.67
C TYR A 73 -1.04 -14.65 0.52
N TYR A 74 0.10 -14.22 -0.03
CA TYR A 74 0.80 -14.93 -1.10
C TYR A 74 1.76 -15.96 -0.51
N GLU A 75 2.54 -15.60 0.51
CA GLU A 75 3.46 -16.50 1.23
C GLU A 75 2.72 -17.73 1.81
N LEU A 76 1.45 -17.58 2.17
CA LEU A 76 0.57 -18.70 2.59
C LEU A 76 0.54 -19.86 1.58
N LEU A 77 0.72 -19.58 0.29
CA LEU A 77 0.72 -20.57 -0.79
C LEU A 77 2.14 -21.03 -1.18
N GLY A 78 3.13 -20.78 -0.33
CA GLY A 78 4.53 -21.15 -0.56
C GLY A 78 5.11 -20.46 -1.80
N TRP A 79 6.05 -21.13 -2.48
CA TRP A 79 6.74 -20.56 -3.65
C TRP A 79 5.80 -20.27 -4.83
N GLU A 80 4.71 -21.02 -4.98
CA GLU A 80 3.67 -20.76 -6.00
C GLU A 80 2.98 -19.41 -5.74
N GLY A 81 2.70 -19.11 -4.46
CA GLY A 81 2.16 -17.82 -4.07
C GLY A 81 3.17 -16.69 -4.21
N VAL A 82 4.44 -16.91 -3.85
CA VAL A 82 5.52 -15.93 -4.07
C VAL A 82 5.67 -15.59 -5.56
N LYS A 83 5.56 -16.58 -6.45
CA LYS A 83 5.50 -16.37 -7.90
C LYS A 83 4.25 -15.55 -8.28
N CYS A 84 3.08 -15.91 -7.77
CA CYS A 84 1.83 -15.15 -7.98
C CYS A 84 1.95 -13.68 -7.53
N LEU A 85 2.67 -13.40 -6.44
CA LEU A 85 2.94 -12.03 -5.99
C LEU A 85 3.74 -11.25 -7.05
N ALA A 86 4.85 -11.82 -7.53
CA ALA A 86 5.69 -11.19 -8.55
C ALA A 86 4.89 -10.92 -9.83
N GLU A 87 4.09 -11.88 -10.30
CA GLU A 87 3.25 -11.73 -11.48
C GLU A 87 2.12 -10.70 -11.28
N THR A 88 1.56 -10.59 -10.07
CA THR A 88 0.55 -9.58 -9.73
C THR A 88 1.15 -8.17 -9.73
N ILE A 89 2.36 -8.01 -9.16
CA ILE A 89 3.09 -6.72 -9.15
C ILE A 89 3.38 -6.28 -10.58
N SER A 90 3.98 -7.16 -11.38
CA SER A 90 4.33 -6.90 -12.78
C SER A 90 3.09 -6.52 -13.60
N TYR A 91 1.99 -7.28 -13.50
CA TYR A 91 0.77 -6.98 -14.23
C TYR A 91 0.14 -5.63 -13.84
N ALA A 92 0.14 -5.27 -12.55
CA ALA A 92 -0.37 -3.97 -12.11
C ALA A 92 0.49 -2.81 -12.65
N GLN A 93 1.81 -2.98 -12.71
CA GLN A 93 2.73 -2.00 -13.28
C GLN A 93 2.55 -1.86 -14.81
N GLU A 94 2.35 -2.97 -15.53
CA GLU A 94 2.00 -2.97 -16.97
C GLU A 94 0.72 -2.17 -17.24
N LYS A 95 -0.25 -2.23 -16.33
CA LYS A 95 -1.49 -1.42 -16.37
C LYS A 95 -1.29 0.02 -15.88
N GLY A 96 -0.05 0.43 -15.67
CA GLY A 96 0.34 1.78 -15.28
C GLY A 96 0.07 2.14 -13.81
N MET A 97 -0.39 1.19 -12.99
CA MET A 97 -0.69 1.43 -11.57
C MET A 97 0.58 1.57 -10.75
N TYR A 98 0.48 2.27 -9.62
CA TYR A 98 1.53 2.28 -8.60
C TYR A 98 1.38 1.05 -7.69
N VAL A 99 2.47 0.35 -7.36
CA VAL A 99 2.39 -0.87 -6.55
C VAL A 99 3.11 -0.72 -5.22
N ILE A 100 2.37 -0.82 -4.12
CA ILE A 100 2.91 -0.81 -2.76
C ILE A 100 2.96 -2.25 -2.25
N THR A 101 4.13 -2.86 -2.22
CA THR A 101 4.31 -4.18 -1.62
C THR A 101 4.23 -4.04 -0.10
N ASP A 102 3.21 -4.63 0.52
CA ASP A 102 3.04 -4.56 1.96
C ASP A 102 3.73 -5.75 2.63
N GLY A 103 5.06 -5.66 2.76
CA GLY A 103 5.93 -6.72 3.29
C GLY A 103 6.39 -6.53 4.74
N LYS A 104 6.24 -5.32 5.30
CA LYS A 104 6.66 -4.93 6.66
C LYS A 104 8.07 -5.43 7.03
N ARG A 105 9.00 -5.40 6.07
CA ARG A 105 10.35 -5.95 6.25
C ARG A 105 11.10 -5.17 7.35
N ASN A 106 11.95 -5.87 8.06
CA ASN A 106 12.72 -5.35 9.19
C ASN A 106 13.96 -6.21 9.38
N ASP A 107 15.13 -5.66 9.13
CA ASP A 107 16.42 -6.29 9.39
C ASP A 107 17.51 -5.20 9.39
N ILE A 108 18.79 -5.57 9.46
CA ILE A 108 19.91 -4.64 9.35
C ILE A 108 20.98 -5.15 8.38
N GLY A 109 21.91 -4.27 8.00
CA GLY A 109 23.11 -4.65 7.24
C GLY A 109 22.80 -5.39 5.94
N SER A 110 23.55 -6.46 5.68
CA SER A 110 23.45 -7.24 4.44
C SER A 110 22.10 -7.91 4.22
N THR A 111 21.42 -8.32 5.30
CA THR A 111 20.08 -8.91 5.17
C THR A 111 19.06 -7.87 4.70
N MET A 112 19.14 -6.65 5.22
CA MET A 112 18.26 -5.57 4.77
C MET A 112 18.59 -5.10 3.34
N GLN A 113 19.87 -5.16 2.93
CA GLN A 113 20.27 -4.95 1.54
C GLN A 113 19.63 -5.98 0.61
N ALA A 114 19.58 -7.26 1.00
CA ALA A 114 18.91 -8.30 0.22
C ALA A 114 17.40 -8.03 0.09
N TYR A 115 16.72 -7.66 1.17
CA TYR A 115 15.31 -7.26 1.10
C TYR A 115 15.08 -6.02 0.22
N ALA A 116 15.96 -5.01 0.33
CA ALA A 116 15.86 -3.79 -0.46
C ALA A 116 16.01 -4.08 -1.95
N ALA A 117 17.04 -4.83 -2.35
CA ALA A 117 17.25 -5.24 -3.74
C ALA A 117 16.09 -6.09 -4.26
N ALA A 118 15.61 -7.06 -3.49
CA ALA A 118 14.51 -7.94 -3.89
C ALA A 118 13.21 -7.18 -4.17
N HIS A 119 12.85 -6.23 -3.30
CA HIS A 119 11.54 -5.57 -3.36
C HIS A 119 11.52 -4.25 -4.14
N LEU A 120 12.61 -3.49 -4.15
CA LEU A 120 12.65 -2.12 -4.69
C LEU A 120 13.70 -1.92 -5.79
N GLY A 121 14.64 -2.85 -5.93
CA GLY A 121 15.80 -2.70 -6.80
C GLY A 121 15.93 -3.75 -7.88
N GLU A 122 17.17 -3.91 -8.32
CA GLU A 122 17.64 -4.88 -9.31
C GLU A 122 18.84 -5.62 -8.74
N ILE A 123 19.07 -6.84 -9.24
CA ILE A 123 20.26 -7.64 -8.95
C ILE A 123 21.01 -7.92 -10.25
N GLU A 124 22.33 -8.11 -10.14
CA GLU A 124 23.15 -8.56 -11.26
C GLU A 124 23.29 -10.09 -11.23
N ILE A 125 23.05 -10.74 -12.37
CA ILE A 125 23.24 -12.17 -12.59
C ILE A 125 24.12 -12.30 -13.84
N GLU A 126 25.41 -12.62 -13.65
CA GLU A 126 26.37 -12.81 -14.75
C GLU A 126 26.39 -11.64 -15.77
N GLY A 127 26.36 -10.39 -15.26
CA GLY A 127 26.34 -9.17 -16.08
C GLY A 127 24.96 -8.70 -16.55
N GLU A 128 23.91 -9.49 -16.33
CA GLU A 128 22.54 -9.11 -16.66
C GLU A 128 21.82 -8.53 -15.43
N ARG A 129 21.13 -7.40 -15.61
CA ARG A 129 20.33 -6.78 -14.54
C ARG A 129 18.92 -7.35 -14.54
N CYS A 130 18.51 -7.93 -13.42
CA CYS A 130 17.19 -8.53 -13.26
C CYS A 130 16.43 -7.86 -12.12
N VAL A 131 15.13 -7.61 -12.34
CA VAL A 131 14.21 -7.14 -11.30
C VAL A 131 13.57 -8.35 -10.61
N PRO A 132 13.70 -8.53 -9.28
CA PRO A 132 13.08 -9.67 -8.59
C PRO A 132 11.56 -9.47 -8.41
N PHE A 133 11.12 -8.75 -7.37
CA PHE A 133 9.69 -8.39 -7.21
C PHE A 133 9.36 -7.04 -7.84
N GLY A 134 10.23 -6.04 -7.66
CA GLY A 134 10.13 -4.77 -8.39
C GLY A 134 9.01 -3.81 -8.00
N GLY A 135 8.42 -3.94 -6.80
CA GLY A 135 7.37 -3.03 -6.31
C GLY A 135 7.80 -1.55 -6.31
N ASP A 136 6.85 -0.63 -6.47
CA ASP A 136 7.15 0.81 -6.48
C ASP A 136 7.39 1.35 -5.06
N ALA A 137 6.73 0.79 -4.05
CA ALA A 137 7.05 1.05 -2.65
C ALA A 137 7.00 -0.22 -1.79
N LEU A 138 7.65 -0.17 -0.63
CA LEU A 138 7.66 -1.25 0.35
C LEU A 138 7.24 -0.73 1.73
N THR A 139 6.34 -1.44 2.42
CA THR A 139 6.12 -1.19 3.86
C THR A 139 7.23 -1.81 4.69
N VAL A 140 7.71 -1.11 5.71
CA VAL A 140 8.85 -1.53 6.55
C VAL A 140 8.62 -1.18 8.02
N ASN A 141 9.26 -1.90 8.93
CA ASN A 141 9.24 -1.55 10.36
C ASN A 141 10.50 -0.75 10.70
N GLY A 142 10.34 0.42 11.31
CA GLY A 142 11.46 1.31 11.68
C GLY A 142 12.12 0.98 13.03
N TYR A 143 11.70 -0.09 13.71
CA TYR A 143 12.11 -0.42 15.09
C TYR A 143 13.63 -0.50 15.28
N LEU A 144 14.37 -1.04 14.31
CA LEU A 144 15.83 -1.18 14.38
C LEU A 144 16.58 0.13 14.06
N GLY A 145 15.86 1.22 13.81
CA GLY A 145 16.42 2.54 13.55
C GLY A 145 17.03 2.69 12.17
N THR A 146 17.92 3.68 12.03
CA THR A 146 18.50 4.11 10.75
C THR A 146 19.20 2.97 10.00
N ASP A 147 19.82 2.02 10.72
CA ASP A 147 20.55 0.91 10.11
C ASP A 147 19.65 -0.05 9.32
N GLY A 148 18.36 -0.14 9.69
CA GLY A 148 17.35 -0.88 8.93
C GLY A 148 16.70 -0.08 7.79
N ILE A 149 16.85 1.24 7.78
CA ILE A 149 16.24 2.12 6.78
C ILE A 149 17.22 2.51 5.67
N LYS A 150 18.47 2.78 6.02
CA LYS A 150 19.50 3.27 5.10
C LYS A 150 19.65 2.40 3.85
N PRO A 151 19.70 1.04 3.92
CA PRO A 151 19.82 0.21 2.72
C PRO A 151 18.67 0.38 1.72
N LEU A 152 17.45 0.65 2.20
CA LEU A 152 16.30 0.93 1.34
C LEU A 152 16.48 2.26 0.59
N LEU A 153 16.94 3.30 1.28
CA LEU A 153 17.15 4.62 0.68
C LEU A 153 18.30 4.64 -0.33
N GLU A 154 19.32 3.80 -0.11
CA GLU A 154 20.41 3.56 -1.04
C GLU A 154 19.89 2.89 -2.32
N VAL A 155 19.12 1.81 -2.21
CA VAL A 155 18.52 1.12 -3.38
C VAL A 155 17.52 2.00 -4.13
N ILE A 156 16.70 2.78 -3.42
CA ILE A 156 15.77 3.75 -4.02
C ILE A 156 16.53 4.83 -4.80
N GLY A 157 17.68 5.26 -4.29
CA GLY A 157 18.52 6.29 -4.91
C GLY A 157 17.72 7.55 -5.28
N ASP A 158 17.93 8.01 -6.51
CA ASP A 158 17.27 9.18 -7.07
C ASP A 158 16.00 8.84 -7.85
N ASN A 159 15.63 7.55 -7.98
CA ASN A 159 14.41 7.15 -8.67
C ASN A 159 13.18 7.84 -8.04
N PRO A 160 12.49 8.74 -8.76
CA PRO A 160 11.42 9.56 -8.20
C PRO A 160 10.17 8.73 -7.88
N ASP A 161 10.06 7.53 -8.42
CA ASP A 161 8.90 6.67 -8.30
C ASP A 161 9.04 5.63 -7.19
N LYS A 162 10.25 5.28 -6.77
CA LYS A 162 10.45 4.39 -5.63
C LYS A 162 10.20 5.07 -4.26
N GLY A 163 9.88 4.29 -3.23
CA GLY A 163 9.63 4.80 -1.88
C GLY A 163 9.42 3.71 -0.82
N ILE A 164 9.28 4.11 0.44
CA ILE A 164 8.94 3.22 1.55
C ILE A 164 7.83 3.82 2.41
N PHE A 165 7.12 2.97 3.14
CA PHE A 165 6.17 3.38 4.18
C PHE A 165 6.54 2.72 5.51
N VAL A 166 7.01 3.51 6.46
CA VAL A 166 7.46 3.03 7.78
C VAL A 166 6.26 2.89 8.72
N LEU A 167 6.18 1.80 9.49
CA LEU A 167 5.15 1.65 10.53
C LEU A 167 5.33 2.71 11.64
N VAL A 168 4.35 3.61 11.80
CA VAL A 168 4.38 4.68 12.81
C VAL A 168 3.29 4.47 13.86
N LYS A 169 2.01 4.60 13.46
CA LYS A 169 0.85 4.38 14.33
C LYS A 169 -0.14 3.47 13.63
N THR A 170 -0.21 2.20 14.00
CA THR A 170 -1.01 1.19 13.28
C THR A 170 -2.46 1.14 13.78
N SER A 171 -3.36 0.59 12.98
CA SER A 171 -4.81 0.61 13.24
C SER A 171 -5.32 -0.51 14.16
N ASN A 172 -4.47 -1.46 14.56
CA ASN A 172 -4.88 -2.60 15.39
C ASN A 172 -5.17 -2.19 16.85
N PRO A 173 -6.08 -2.90 17.55
CA PRO A 173 -6.48 -2.55 18.92
C PRO A 173 -5.34 -2.47 19.92
N SER A 174 -4.36 -3.38 19.83
CA SER A 174 -3.19 -3.43 20.73
C SER A 174 -2.08 -2.45 20.38
N SER A 175 -2.24 -1.60 19.36
CA SER A 175 -1.19 -0.67 18.92
C SER A 175 -0.68 0.23 20.06
N GLY A 176 -1.56 0.63 20.98
CA GLY A 176 -1.23 1.48 22.11
C GLY A 176 -0.34 0.87 23.19
N GLU A 177 -0.15 -0.45 23.20
CA GLU A 177 0.72 -1.12 24.18
C GLU A 177 2.17 -0.59 24.13
N LEU A 178 2.66 -0.34 22.91
CA LEU A 178 3.98 0.24 22.67
C LEU A 178 3.90 1.65 22.10
N GLN A 179 3.07 1.86 21.06
CA GLN A 179 3.14 3.06 20.23
C GLN A 179 2.70 4.31 21.01
N ASP A 180 1.77 4.15 21.96
CA ASP A 180 1.25 5.26 22.78
C ASP A 180 2.05 5.46 24.09
N ARG A 181 3.14 4.69 24.29
CA ARG A 181 4.00 4.85 25.48
C ARG A 181 4.69 6.21 25.41
N LYS A 182 4.71 6.90 26.55
CA LYS A 182 5.37 8.20 26.68
C LYS A 182 6.89 8.04 26.79
N LEU A 183 7.63 8.83 26.02
CA LEU A 183 9.08 9.01 26.12
C LEU A 183 9.45 10.25 26.96
N GLY A 184 8.47 11.12 27.24
CA GLY A 184 8.57 12.32 28.05
C GLY A 184 7.18 12.93 28.29
N GLU A 185 7.10 14.17 28.77
CA GLU A 185 5.80 14.80 29.10
C GLU A 185 4.84 14.86 27.90
N ASN A 186 5.37 15.18 26.71
CA ASN A 186 4.60 15.45 25.49
C ASN A 186 5.09 14.66 24.25
N GLU A 187 5.74 13.52 24.47
CA GLU A 187 6.23 12.70 23.36
C GLU A 187 5.86 11.23 23.55
N THR A 188 5.33 10.62 22.50
CA THR A 188 5.01 9.19 22.43
C THR A 188 5.99 8.49 21.48
N VAL A 189 6.06 7.16 21.61
CA VAL A 189 6.87 6.32 20.70
C VAL A 189 6.46 6.52 19.25
N TYR A 190 5.16 6.59 18.93
CA TYR A 190 4.72 6.81 17.55
C TYR A 190 5.16 8.17 17.02
N ALA A 191 5.13 9.22 17.86
CA ALA A 191 5.47 10.56 17.40
C ALA A 191 6.98 10.68 17.14
N ALA A 192 7.80 10.07 17.99
CA ALA A 192 9.25 9.96 17.77
C ALA A 192 9.59 9.15 16.49
N MET A 193 8.86 8.06 16.22
CA MET A 193 9.01 7.31 14.97
C MET A 193 8.60 8.15 13.74
N GLY A 194 7.55 8.96 13.88
CA GLY A 194 7.16 9.96 12.87
C GLY A 194 8.30 10.93 12.56
N ASP A 195 8.91 11.53 13.57
CA ASP A 195 10.05 12.43 13.40
C ASP A 195 11.27 11.76 12.78
N MET A 196 11.46 10.46 13.04
CA MET A 196 12.49 9.68 12.36
C MET A 196 12.19 9.56 10.86
N CYS A 197 10.93 9.38 10.47
CA CYS A 197 10.52 9.37 9.06
C CYS A 197 10.83 10.70 8.36
N GLU A 198 10.47 11.83 8.97
CA GLU A 198 10.80 13.16 8.43
C GLU A 198 12.32 13.34 8.28
N ARG A 199 13.10 12.96 9.29
CA ARG A 199 14.57 13.07 9.24
C ARG A 199 15.20 12.19 8.16
N TRP A 200 14.78 10.93 8.06
CA TRP A 200 15.24 10.02 6.99
C TRP A 200 14.82 10.51 5.60
N GLY A 201 13.67 11.19 5.52
CA GLY A 201 13.08 11.69 4.30
C GLY A 201 13.59 13.05 3.81
N ALA A 202 14.26 13.83 4.66
CA ALA A 202 14.61 15.23 4.40
C ALA A 202 15.42 15.45 3.10
N GLY A 203 16.34 14.53 2.78
CA GLY A 203 17.14 14.57 1.54
C GLY A 203 16.48 13.91 0.32
N LYS A 204 15.19 13.54 0.42
CA LYS A 204 14.46 12.73 -0.57
C LYS A 204 13.09 13.33 -0.91
N ILE A 205 12.91 14.63 -0.69
CA ILE A 205 11.69 15.37 -1.04
C ILE A 205 11.61 15.51 -2.56
N GLY A 206 10.49 15.05 -3.14
CA GLY A 206 10.20 15.17 -4.56
C GLY A 206 9.49 16.46 -4.90
N ARG A 207 9.10 16.63 -6.18
CA ARG A 207 8.52 17.90 -6.66
C ARG A 207 7.20 18.31 -6.01
N TYR A 208 6.45 17.36 -5.43
CA TYR A 208 5.16 17.62 -4.78
C TYR A 208 5.30 17.88 -3.27
N ASP A 209 6.48 18.28 -2.81
CA ASP A 209 6.84 18.51 -1.39
C ASP A 209 6.73 17.28 -0.47
N TYR A 210 6.56 16.09 -1.05
CA TYR A 210 6.52 14.83 -0.32
C TYR A 210 7.80 14.01 -0.51
N SER A 211 8.27 13.43 0.60
CA SER A 211 9.44 12.56 0.65
C SER A 211 9.16 11.15 0.11
N LYS A 212 10.20 10.47 -0.37
CA LYS A 212 10.19 9.03 -0.65
C LYS A 212 10.06 8.17 0.62
N VAL A 213 10.22 8.76 1.81
CA VAL A 213 9.97 8.12 3.10
C VAL A 213 8.58 8.54 3.60
N GLY A 214 7.63 7.63 3.47
CA GLY A 214 6.28 7.77 3.99
C GLY A 214 6.09 7.06 5.33
N ALA A 215 4.91 7.23 5.91
CA ALA A 215 4.50 6.61 7.16
C ALA A 215 3.20 5.81 7.01
N VAL A 216 3.07 4.71 7.73
CA VAL A 216 1.81 4.00 7.93
C VAL A 216 1.14 4.54 9.18
N VAL A 217 0.00 5.20 9.00
CA VAL A 217 -0.78 5.84 10.07
C VAL A 217 -2.25 5.42 9.96
N GLY A 218 -2.76 4.71 10.96
CA GLY A 218 -4.07 4.08 10.94
C GLY A 218 -5.24 5.05 11.08
N ALA A 219 -6.35 4.75 10.41
CA ALA A 219 -7.59 5.54 10.42
C ALA A 219 -8.34 5.52 11.77
N THR A 220 -8.03 4.61 12.68
CA THR A 220 -8.78 4.39 13.93
C THR A 220 -8.56 5.47 14.99
N TYR A 221 -7.61 6.38 14.80
CA TYR A 221 -7.29 7.45 15.75
C TYR A 221 -7.24 8.84 15.06
N PRO A 222 -8.39 9.44 14.71
CA PRO A 222 -8.45 10.66 13.89
C PRO A 222 -7.68 11.86 14.47
N ALA A 223 -7.66 11.99 15.81
CA ALA A 223 -6.91 13.05 16.49
C ALA A 223 -5.39 12.88 16.30
N GLN A 224 -4.87 11.66 16.47
CA GLN A 224 -3.46 11.36 16.27
C GLN A 224 -3.06 11.48 14.80
N LEU A 225 -3.96 11.12 13.88
CA LEU A 225 -3.74 11.29 12.44
C LEU A 225 -3.57 12.78 12.08
N SER A 226 -4.43 13.64 12.62
CA SER A 226 -4.35 15.10 12.42
C SER A 226 -3.10 15.72 13.08
N GLU A 227 -2.76 15.26 14.29
CA GLU A 227 -1.54 15.64 15.00
C GLU A 227 -0.29 15.31 14.16
N LEU A 228 -0.20 14.06 13.68
CA LEU A 228 0.93 13.61 12.86
C LEU A 228 0.97 14.33 11.52
N ARG A 229 -0.17 14.64 10.89
CA ARG A 229 -0.20 15.40 9.64
C ARG A 229 0.45 16.77 9.78
N ALA A 230 0.15 17.45 10.89
CA ALA A 230 0.76 18.75 11.22
C ALA A 230 2.25 18.64 11.57
N ARG A 231 2.64 17.58 12.30
CA ARG A 231 4.03 17.33 12.72
C ARG A 231 4.94 16.91 11.57
N LEU A 232 4.41 16.21 10.57
CA LEU A 232 5.18 15.54 9.52
C LEU A 232 4.84 16.10 8.12
N PRO A 233 5.10 17.37 7.80
CA PRO A 233 4.55 18.01 6.60
C PRO A 233 4.98 17.38 5.26
N HIS A 234 6.14 16.72 5.19
CA HIS A 234 6.65 16.13 3.94
C HIS A 234 6.46 14.61 3.87
N THR A 235 5.99 13.97 4.94
CA THR A 235 5.83 12.51 5.00
C THR A 235 4.50 12.09 4.38
N PHE A 236 4.52 11.28 3.32
CA PHE A 236 3.28 10.77 2.72
C PHE A 236 2.70 9.63 3.57
N PHE A 237 1.39 9.64 3.83
CA PHE A 237 0.73 8.66 4.70
C PHE A 237 0.08 7.55 3.89
N LEU A 238 0.38 6.29 4.23
CA LEU A 238 -0.43 5.14 3.89
C LEU A 238 -1.39 4.88 5.05
N VAL A 239 -2.69 5.01 4.79
CA VAL A 239 -3.74 5.00 5.82
C VAL A 239 -4.56 3.71 5.74
N PRO A 240 -4.20 2.66 6.50
CA PRO A 240 -5.03 1.47 6.62
C PRO A 240 -6.21 1.70 7.57
N GLY A 241 -7.26 0.90 7.41
CA GLY A 241 -8.35 0.77 8.38
C GLY A 241 -9.66 1.44 8.01
N TYR A 242 -9.78 2.01 6.82
CA TYR A 242 -11.07 2.45 6.29
C TYR A 242 -12.02 1.26 6.08
N GLY A 243 -13.29 1.44 6.46
CA GLY A 243 -14.35 0.44 6.34
C GLY A 243 -14.23 -0.70 7.36
N ALA A 244 -13.52 -1.76 7.01
CA ALA A 244 -13.55 -3.03 7.74
C ALA A 244 -13.01 -2.97 9.19
N GLN A 245 -12.22 -1.92 9.52
CA GLN A 245 -11.68 -1.70 10.86
C GLN A 245 -12.35 -0.51 11.58
N GLY A 246 -13.48 -0.02 11.04
CA GLY A 246 -14.34 0.96 11.69
C GLY A 246 -14.10 2.42 11.31
N GLY A 247 -13.06 2.76 10.55
CA GLY A 247 -12.81 4.13 10.09
C GLY A 247 -13.68 4.52 8.89
N GLY A 248 -14.31 5.69 8.94
CA GLY A 248 -15.05 6.31 7.83
C GLY A 248 -14.26 7.42 7.11
N ALA A 249 -14.89 8.07 6.13
CA ALA A 249 -14.27 9.16 5.36
C ALA A 249 -13.84 10.35 6.22
N LYS A 250 -14.65 10.70 7.24
CA LYS A 250 -14.30 11.78 8.19
C LYS A 250 -13.10 11.44 9.07
N ASP A 251 -12.91 10.16 9.40
CA ASP A 251 -11.83 9.70 10.27
C ASP A 251 -10.47 9.74 9.58
N VAL A 252 -10.46 9.58 8.24
CA VAL A 252 -9.23 9.65 7.43
C VAL A 252 -8.91 11.06 6.96
N ALA A 253 -9.84 12.01 7.10
CA ALA A 253 -9.67 13.37 6.56
C ALA A 253 -8.43 14.09 7.12
N GLY A 254 -8.08 13.82 8.38
CA GLY A 254 -6.88 14.35 9.03
C GLY A 254 -5.55 13.92 8.39
N ALA A 255 -5.55 12.94 7.48
CA ALA A 255 -4.34 12.53 6.75
C ALA A 255 -3.94 13.48 5.62
N PHE A 256 -4.82 14.39 5.23
CA PHE A 256 -4.69 15.17 4.01
C PHE A 256 -4.31 16.62 4.28
N ASP A 257 -3.50 17.19 3.39
CA ASP A 257 -3.14 18.61 3.39
C ASP A 257 -4.24 19.49 2.76
N GLN A 258 -4.00 20.80 2.70
CA GLN A 258 -4.92 21.75 2.08
C GLN A 258 -5.18 21.54 0.59
N ASN A 259 -4.33 20.76 -0.10
CA ASN A 259 -4.47 20.42 -1.51
C ASN A 259 -5.13 19.04 -1.72
N GLY A 260 -5.65 18.42 -0.65
CA GLY A 260 -6.21 17.06 -0.70
C GLY A 260 -5.16 15.97 -0.93
N LEU A 261 -3.87 16.27 -0.74
CA LEU A 261 -2.74 15.36 -0.92
C LEU A 261 -2.18 14.90 0.44
N GLY A 262 -1.07 14.15 0.42
CA GLY A 262 -0.35 13.73 1.62
C GLY A 262 -0.80 12.41 2.22
N GLY A 263 -1.90 11.83 1.74
CA GLY A 263 -2.40 10.53 2.18
C GLY A 263 -2.89 9.65 1.03
N ILE A 264 -2.85 8.33 1.25
CA ILE A 264 -3.55 7.33 0.44
C ILE A 264 -4.24 6.31 1.34
N VAL A 265 -5.53 6.10 1.15
CA VAL A 265 -6.38 5.30 2.04
C VAL A 265 -6.55 3.90 1.48
N ASN A 266 -6.20 2.90 2.28
CA ASN A 266 -6.29 1.51 1.87
C ASN A 266 -7.64 0.89 2.21
N SER A 267 -8.22 0.18 1.24
CA SER A 267 -9.31 -0.78 1.45
C SER A 267 -9.03 -2.06 0.69
N SER A 268 -9.21 -3.20 1.36
CA SER A 268 -8.93 -4.53 0.81
C SER A 268 -10.22 -5.34 0.76
N ARG A 269 -10.61 -5.96 1.87
CA ARG A 269 -11.79 -6.83 1.97
C ARG A 269 -13.07 -6.21 1.41
N ALA A 270 -13.35 -4.93 1.66
CA ALA A 270 -14.60 -4.30 1.19
C ALA A 270 -14.69 -4.31 -0.35
N VAL A 271 -13.59 -4.00 -1.04
CA VAL A 271 -13.48 -4.02 -2.50
C VAL A 271 -13.45 -5.46 -3.01
N LEU A 272 -12.57 -6.30 -2.45
CA LEU A 272 -12.38 -7.70 -2.88
C LEU A 272 -13.60 -8.59 -2.64
N THR A 273 -14.58 -8.17 -1.84
CA THR A 273 -15.79 -8.97 -1.58
C THR A 273 -17.07 -8.23 -1.93
N ALA A 274 -16.97 -7.08 -2.63
CA ALA A 274 -18.10 -6.26 -3.01
C ALA A 274 -19.17 -7.06 -3.77
N TRP A 275 -18.74 -8.00 -4.61
CA TRP A 275 -19.59 -8.90 -5.39
C TRP A 275 -20.51 -9.76 -4.54
N LYS A 276 -20.13 -10.10 -3.30
CA LYS A 276 -20.99 -10.89 -2.41
C LYS A 276 -22.24 -10.13 -1.98
N LYS A 277 -22.24 -8.80 -2.14
CA LYS A 277 -23.37 -7.93 -1.81
C LYS A 277 -24.32 -7.71 -3.00
N THR A 278 -23.94 -8.10 -4.22
CA THR A 278 -24.78 -7.90 -5.42
C THR A 278 -25.90 -8.94 -5.54
N GLY A 279 -25.81 -10.05 -4.79
CA GLY A 279 -26.81 -11.12 -4.79
C GLY A 279 -26.75 -12.04 -6.01
N GLY A 280 -25.78 -11.83 -6.92
CA GLY A 280 -25.53 -12.67 -8.08
C GLY A 280 -24.63 -13.87 -7.79
N ASP A 281 -24.18 -14.54 -8.85
CA ASP A 281 -23.25 -15.68 -8.80
C ASP A 281 -21.77 -15.27 -8.84
N GLY A 282 -21.49 -13.97 -8.72
CA GLY A 282 -20.15 -13.42 -8.71
C GLY A 282 -19.46 -13.35 -10.07
N ARG A 283 -20.17 -13.54 -11.20
CA ARG A 283 -19.58 -13.27 -12.54
C ARG A 283 -19.27 -11.79 -12.76
N ASP A 284 -19.95 -10.91 -12.04
CA ASP A 284 -19.78 -9.46 -12.02
C ASP A 284 -18.69 -9.00 -11.03
N PHE A 285 -17.84 -9.89 -10.51
CA PHE A 285 -16.99 -9.56 -9.37
C PHE A 285 -16.05 -8.38 -9.59
N ALA A 286 -15.50 -8.27 -10.80
CA ALA A 286 -14.59 -7.19 -11.16
C ALA A 286 -15.35 -5.86 -11.27
N GLN A 287 -16.56 -5.86 -11.82
CA GLN A 287 -17.43 -4.68 -11.88
C GLN A 287 -17.91 -4.25 -10.50
N ALA A 288 -18.23 -5.20 -9.62
CA ALA A 288 -18.58 -4.91 -8.23
C ALA A 288 -17.40 -4.30 -7.46
N ALA A 289 -16.18 -4.81 -7.67
CA ALA A 289 -14.96 -4.22 -7.11
C ALA A 289 -14.74 -2.79 -7.60
N ARG A 290 -14.93 -2.54 -8.91
CA ARG A 290 -14.87 -1.19 -9.49
C ARG A 290 -15.89 -0.24 -8.86
N ALA A 291 -17.15 -0.68 -8.74
CA ALA A 291 -18.21 0.12 -8.16
C ALA A 291 -17.91 0.49 -6.70
N GLU A 292 -17.40 -0.45 -5.90
CA GLU A 292 -16.99 -0.18 -4.53
C GLU A 292 -15.76 0.75 -4.44
N ALA A 293 -14.80 0.62 -5.37
CA ALA A 293 -13.65 1.53 -5.44
C ALA A 293 -14.07 2.98 -5.79
N ILE A 294 -15.03 3.15 -6.70
CA ILE A 294 -15.63 4.46 -7.02
C ILE A 294 -16.38 5.02 -5.81
N ARG A 295 -17.23 4.21 -5.17
CA ARG A 295 -17.97 4.60 -3.96
C ARG A 295 -17.02 5.07 -2.86
N MET A 296 -15.93 4.33 -2.62
CA MET A 296 -14.91 4.69 -1.63
C MET A 296 -14.22 6.01 -1.97
N ARG A 297 -13.83 6.21 -3.24
CA ARG A 297 -13.26 7.48 -3.70
C ARG A 297 -14.23 8.63 -3.42
N ASP A 298 -15.48 8.50 -3.84
CA ASP A 298 -16.48 9.57 -3.73
C ASP A 298 -16.76 9.90 -2.25
N ASP A 299 -16.85 8.88 -1.39
CA ASP A 299 -17.00 9.07 0.05
C ASP A 299 -15.81 9.82 0.66
N ILE A 300 -14.57 9.42 0.37
CA ILE A 300 -13.38 10.08 0.91
C ILE A 300 -13.22 11.50 0.36
N THR A 301 -13.35 11.69 -0.96
CA THR A 301 -13.23 12.99 -1.61
C THR A 301 -14.29 13.99 -1.14
N SER A 302 -15.45 13.52 -0.66
CA SER A 302 -16.46 14.38 -0.03
C SER A 302 -16.06 14.93 1.35
N ALA A 303 -15.05 14.33 1.99
CA ALA A 303 -14.63 14.66 3.35
C ALA A 303 -13.26 15.36 3.43
N ILE A 304 -12.56 15.54 2.30
CA ILE A 304 -11.21 16.14 2.24
C ILE A 304 -11.23 17.40 1.36
N PRO A 305 -10.20 18.27 1.47
CA PRO A 305 -10.01 19.35 0.52
C PRO A 305 -9.93 18.84 -0.93
N PRO A 306 -10.35 19.63 -1.94
CA PRO A 306 -10.26 19.23 -3.34
C PRO A 306 -8.82 18.85 -3.73
N ILE A 307 -8.67 17.75 -4.47
CA ILE A 307 -7.35 17.30 -4.92
C ILE A 307 -6.88 18.21 -6.07
N HIS A 308 -5.75 18.88 -5.87
CA HIS A 308 -5.09 19.63 -6.93
C HIS A 308 -3.58 19.59 -6.80
N SER A 309 -2.90 19.90 -7.90
CA SER A 309 -1.45 20.12 -7.89
C SER A 309 -1.14 21.33 -6.99
N PRO A 310 -0.05 21.29 -6.18
CA PRO A 310 0.49 22.48 -5.56
C PRO A 310 0.78 23.56 -6.61
N ALA A 311 0.56 24.82 -6.27
CA ALA A 311 0.77 25.93 -7.20
C ALA A 311 2.23 25.98 -7.67
N GLY A 312 2.46 25.95 -8.99
CA GLY A 312 3.81 26.04 -9.60
C GLY A 312 4.39 24.74 -10.16
N ILE A 313 3.60 23.65 -10.22
CA ILE A 313 3.97 22.35 -10.80
C ILE A 313 3.07 22.00 -11.98
#